data_AF-A0A518IDG5-F1
#
_entry.id   AF-A0A518IDG5-F1
#
_cell.length_a   1.000
_cell.length_b   1.000
_cell.length_c   1.000
_cell.angle_alpha   90.00
_cell.angle_beta   90.00
_cell.angle_gamma   90.00
#
_symmetry.space_group_name_H-M   'P 1'
#
loop_
_entity.id
_entity.type
_entity.pdbx_description
1 polymer ?
#
loop_
_entity_poly.entity_id
_entity_poly.type
_entity_poly.pdbx_seq_one_letter_code
_entity_poly.pdbx_strand_id
1 'polypeptide(L)'
;MRVPLILLVLLFTQRLSAQEIQKLVIRPDFGVYTVKKWKRDWPDCQYEDGVREGHLSVVKTKNGAAYRVDYAVGEIGPEKGGIGWRSPIQPADTVELAYQVTFSKNFDWVKGGKLPGLCGGPESVTGGNRANGTNGFSARLMWRADGRGEAYVYHMHQPEKYGERFPFPSDFRFQQGQSVLVRLRVGMNTPGRADGSLDVWIGDVSTHKFRHVISRSSMKWRQTREFSVDSILFQTFYGGSNKSWAPRRPCFTLFSDISTQVKSSD
;
A
#
# COMPACT_ATOMS: atom_id res chain seq x y z
N MET A 1 61.25 -8.75 -36.33
CA MET A 1 60.13 -7.81 -36.11
C MET A 1 59.10 -8.47 -35.20
N ARG A 2 59.02 -8.07 -33.92
CA ARG A 2 57.99 -8.52 -32.98
C ARG A 2 57.04 -7.34 -32.76
N VAL A 3 55.77 -7.50 -33.12
CA VAL A 3 54.72 -6.53 -32.81
C VAL A 3 54.08 -6.97 -31.49
N PRO A 4 54.02 -6.13 -30.44
CA PRO A 4 53.34 -6.51 -29.22
C PRO A 4 51.83 -6.30 -29.39
N LEU A 5 51.06 -7.33 -29.02
CA LEU A 5 49.60 -7.29 -28.94
C LEU A 5 49.22 -6.54 -27.65
N ILE A 6 48.67 -5.33 -27.76
CA ILE A 6 48.12 -4.59 -26.62
C ILE A 6 46.73 -5.16 -26.33
N LEU A 7 46.61 -5.87 -25.21
CA LEU A 7 45.33 -6.37 -24.70
C LEU A 7 44.59 -5.21 -24.02
N LEU A 8 43.56 -4.67 -24.67
CA LEU A 8 42.68 -3.65 -24.11
C LEU A 8 41.67 -4.33 -23.17
N VAL A 9 41.89 -4.25 -21.86
CA VAL A 9 40.93 -4.72 -20.86
C VAL A 9 39.86 -3.63 -20.67
N LEU A 10 38.69 -3.84 -21.28
CA LEU A 10 37.48 -3.06 -21.00
C LEU A 10 36.96 -3.46 -19.60
N LEU A 11 37.28 -2.65 -18.59
CA LEU A 11 36.66 -2.71 -17.28
C LEU A 11 35.19 -2.25 -17.40
N PHE A 12 34.28 -3.20 -17.57
CA PHE A 12 32.86 -2.96 -17.32
C PHE A 12 32.68 -2.71 -15.82
N THR A 13 32.50 -1.44 -15.44
CA THR A 13 32.00 -1.11 -14.11
C THR A 13 30.53 -1.50 -14.06
N GLN A 14 30.23 -2.69 -13.54
CA GLN A 14 28.88 -3.00 -13.12
C GLN A 14 28.55 -2.04 -11.97
N ARG A 15 27.78 -0.99 -12.23
CA ARG A 15 27.05 -0.31 -11.17
C ARG A 15 26.06 -1.32 -10.61
N LEU A 16 26.43 -1.98 -9.51
CA LEU A 16 25.47 -2.55 -8.58
C LEU A 16 24.59 -1.37 -8.14
N SER A 17 23.44 -1.20 -8.81
CA SER A 17 22.42 -0.26 -8.36
C SER A 17 21.91 -0.78 -7.03
N ALA A 18 22.40 -0.22 -5.93
CA ALA A 18 21.75 -0.40 -4.65
C ALA A 18 20.31 0.10 -4.83
N GLN A 19 19.33 -0.78 -4.69
CA GLN A 19 17.92 -0.43 -4.82
C GLN A 19 17.54 0.60 -3.78
N GLU A 20 17.43 1.85 -4.21
CA GLU A 20 17.18 2.99 -3.35
C GLU A 20 15.80 2.89 -2.72
N ILE A 21 15.75 3.00 -1.39
CA ILE A 21 14.49 3.07 -0.65
C ILE A 21 14.02 4.51 -0.70
N GLN A 22 12.92 4.76 -1.40
CA GLN A 22 12.28 6.07 -1.43
C GLN A 22 11.40 6.22 -0.19
N LYS A 23 11.88 6.98 0.80
CA LYS A 23 11.13 7.28 2.02
C LYS A 23 10.24 8.51 1.80
N LEU A 24 8.98 8.40 2.22
CA LEU A 24 8.10 9.55 2.34
C LEU A 24 8.42 10.32 3.63
N VAL A 25 8.75 11.61 3.50
CA VAL A 25 9.00 12.48 4.65
C VAL A 25 7.69 13.09 5.14
N ILE A 26 7.27 12.72 6.36
CA ILE A 26 6.16 13.37 7.04
C ILE A 26 6.69 14.63 7.73
N ARG A 27 6.36 15.80 7.19
CA ARG A 27 6.75 17.09 7.78
C ARG A 27 6.08 17.28 9.14
N PRO A 28 6.76 17.82 10.15
CA PRO A 28 6.22 18.01 11.50
C PRO A 28 5.24 19.20 11.61
N ASP A 29 4.37 19.37 10.61
CA ASP A 29 3.35 20.42 10.56
C ASP A 29 2.12 20.00 11.36
N PHE A 30 2.32 19.83 12.67
CA PHE A 30 1.35 19.23 13.59
C PHE A 30 -0.03 19.88 13.55
N GLY A 31 -1.06 19.07 13.80
CA GLY A 31 -2.47 19.46 13.74
C GLY A 31 -3.11 19.08 12.41
N VAL A 32 -4.24 19.74 12.08
CA VAL A 32 -5.02 19.43 10.89
C VAL A 32 -4.16 19.52 9.63
N TYR A 33 -4.29 18.50 8.78
CA TYR A 33 -3.59 18.39 7.52
C TYR A 33 -4.51 18.90 6.40
N THR A 34 -4.34 20.18 6.04
CA THR A 34 -5.23 20.83 5.06
C THR A 34 -4.93 20.36 3.64
N VAL A 35 -5.88 20.55 2.72
CA VAL A 35 -5.69 20.28 1.28
C VAL A 35 -4.46 21.03 0.73
N LYS A 36 -4.15 22.23 1.24
CA LYS A 36 -2.93 22.98 0.88
C LYS A 36 -1.65 22.23 1.29
N LYS A 37 -1.60 21.67 2.51
CA LYS A 37 -0.47 20.86 2.98
C LYS A 37 -0.38 19.56 2.18
N TRP A 38 -1.52 18.91 1.92
CA TRP A 38 -1.60 17.71 1.10
C TRP A 38 -1.05 17.94 -0.31
N LYS A 39 -1.49 18.98 -1.02
CA LYS A 39 -1.01 19.27 -2.38
C LYS A 39 0.48 19.60 -2.41
N ARG A 40 1.04 20.16 -1.34
CA ARG A 40 2.48 20.42 -1.22
C ARG A 40 3.28 19.12 -1.08
N ASP A 41 2.81 18.20 -0.24
CA ASP A 41 3.56 16.97 0.07
C ASP A 41 3.26 15.82 -0.91
N TRP A 42 2.15 15.92 -1.66
CA TRP A 42 1.69 14.96 -2.67
C TRP A 42 1.37 15.67 -4.01
N PRO A 43 2.34 16.36 -4.63
CA PRO A 43 2.08 17.29 -5.73
C PRO A 43 1.45 16.64 -6.97
N ASP A 44 1.80 15.39 -7.27
CA ASP A 44 1.36 14.68 -8.48
C ASP A 44 0.07 13.88 -8.29
N CYS A 45 -0.51 13.89 -7.08
CA CYS A 45 -1.82 13.30 -6.85
C CYS A 45 -2.91 14.14 -7.53
N GLN A 46 -3.82 13.44 -8.20
CA GLN A 46 -4.89 14.04 -9.00
C GLN A 46 -6.17 14.33 -8.18
N TYR A 47 -6.36 13.65 -7.07
CA TYR A 47 -7.54 13.79 -6.20
C TYR A 47 -7.17 13.53 -4.73
N GLU A 48 -7.98 14.08 -3.83
CA GLU A 48 -8.00 13.77 -2.41
C GLU A 48 -9.43 13.47 -1.96
N ASP A 49 -9.57 12.40 -1.20
CA ASP A 49 -10.78 12.06 -0.45
C ASP A 49 -10.51 12.27 1.04
N GLY A 50 -11.42 12.96 1.73
CA GLY A 50 -11.46 13.07 3.18
C GLY A 50 -10.44 14.03 3.83
N VAL A 51 -9.43 14.53 3.08
CA VAL A 51 -8.51 15.54 3.62
C VAL A 51 -9.25 16.85 3.85
N ARG A 52 -10.10 17.25 2.90
CA ARG A 52 -10.99 18.42 3.03
C ARG A 52 -11.95 18.33 4.21
N GLU A 53 -12.45 17.12 4.50
CA GLU A 53 -13.36 16.85 5.62
C GLU A 53 -12.64 16.84 6.99
N GLY A 54 -11.31 17.06 7.00
CA GLY A 54 -10.52 17.15 8.22
C GLY A 54 -10.20 15.79 8.86
N HIS A 55 -10.30 14.69 8.10
CA HIS A 55 -10.01 13.33 8.59
C HIS A 55 -8.51 13.05 8.75
N LEU A 56 -7.64 13.93 8.27
CA LEU A 56 -6.18 13.78 8.34
C LEU A 56 -5.54 14.86 9.22
N SER A 57 -4.65 14.44 10.09
CA SER A 57 -3.78 15.32 10.88
C SER A 57 -2.36 14.76 10.96
N VAL A 58 -1.39 15.63 11.27
CA VAL A 58 -0.04 15.21 11.63
C VAL A 58 0.10 15.30 13.14
N VAL A 59 0.56 14.22 13.76
CA VAL A 59 0.74 14.13 15.21
C VAL A 59 2.17 13.81 15.58
N LYS A 60 2.59 14.25 16.77
CA LYS A 60 3.87 13.88 17.36
C LYS A 60 3.77 12.49 17.98
N THR A 61 4.72 11.64 17.68
CA THR A 61 4.91 10.30 18.27
C THR A 61 6.29 10.22 18.91
N LYS A 62 6.59 9.09 19.59
CA LYS A 62 7.93 8.84 20.14
C LYS A 62 9.01 8.77 19.05
N ASN A 63 8.64 8.39 17.83
CA ASN A 63 9.56 8.14 16.71
C ASN A 63 9.52 9.27 15.65
N GLY A 64 8.93 10.42 15.96
CA GLY A 64 8.81 11.55 15.04
C GLY A 64 7.35 11.86 14.68
N ALA A 65 7.10 12.30 13.45
CA ALA A 65 5.76 12.65 12.97
C ALA A 65 5.04 11.43 12.37
N ALA A 66 3.72 11.36 12.57
CA ALA A 66 2.86 10.36 11.94
C ALA A 66 1.61 11.01 11.37
N TYR A 67 1.09 10.44 10.28
CA TYR A 67 -0.26 10.75 9.81
C TYR A 67 -1.26 10.07 10.71
N ARG A 68 -2.15 10.84 11.32
CA ARG A 68 -3.33 10.34 12.04
C ARG A 68 -4.54 10.46 11.12
N VAL A 69 -5.21 9.33 10.89
CA VAL A 69 -6.47 9.27 10.16
C VAL A 69 -7.58 8.99 11.15
N ASP A 70 -8.43 9.98 11.39
CA ASP A 70 -9.63 9.85 12.20
C ASP A 70 -10.79 9.32 11.34
N TYR A 71 -11.43 8.24 11.78
CA TYR A 71 -12.55 7.65 11.05
C TYR A 71 -13.87 8.23 11.56
N ALA A 72 -14.66 8.79 10.65
CA ALA A 72 -15.93 9.40 11.01
C ALA A 72 -16.96 8.34 11.46
N VAL A 73 -17.54 8.56 12.64
CA VAL A 73 -18.54 7.66 13.23
C VAL A 73 -19.77 7.58 12.33
N GLY A 74 -20.26 6.37 12.08
CA GLY A 74 -21.43 6.16 11.23
C GLY A 74 -21.16 6.37 9.74
N GLU A 75 -19.93 6.65 9.31
CA GLU A 75 -19.55 6.84 7.91
C GLU A 75 -18.71 5.68 7.34
N ILE A 76 -18.74 5.56 6.02
CA ILE A 76 -17.95 4.59 5.26
C ILE A 76 -17.35 5.27 4.03
N GLY A 77 -16.39 4.61 3.40
CA GLY A 77 -15.73 5.15 2.21
C GLY A 77 -14.68 6.21 2.56
N PRO A 78 -13.77 6.50 1.63
CA PRO A 78 -12.69 7.45 1.87
C PRO A 78 -13.19 8.90 1.93
N GLU A 79 -14.19 9.27 1.12
CA GLU A 79 -14.66 10.66 1.01
C GLU A 79 -15.25 11.21 2.31
N LYS A 80 -16.08 10.42 3.02
CA LYS A 80 -16.81 10.85 4.22
C LYS A 80 -16.36 10.16 5.51
N GLY A 81 -15.63 9.05 5.40
CA GLY A 81 -15.39 8.13 6.51
C GLY A 81 -13.91 7.91 6.85
N GLY A 82 -12.99 8.37 6.02
CA GLY A 82 -11.55 8.15 6.17
C GLY A 82 -10.78 9.03 5.19
N ILE A 83 -9.80 8.47 4.49
CA ILE A 83 -9.06 9.21 3.45
C ILE A 83 -8.70 8.32 2.26
N GLY A 84 -8.40 8.97 1.13
CA GLY A 84 -7.95 8.29 -0.08
C GLY A 84 -7.26 9.19 -1.11
N TRP A 85 -6.15 8.71 -1.67
CA TRP A 85 -5.56 9.24 -2.91
C TRP A 85 -4.69 8.17 -3.58
N ARG A 86 -4.34 8.42 -4.84
CA ARG A 86 -3.35 7.65 -5.61
C ARG A 86 -2.10 8.49 -5.80
N SER A 87 -0.99 8.08 -5.18
CA SER A 87 0.30 8.77 -5.30
C SER A 87 1.19 8.07 -6.31
N PRO A 88 1.59 8.76 -7.39
CA PRO A 88 2.58 8.23 -8.32
C PRO A 88 3.90 7.90 -7.63
N ILE A 89 4.57 6.86 -8.12
CA ILE A 89 5.96 6.48 -7.81
C ILE A 89 6.67 6.13 -9.11
N GLN A 90 7.98 5.89 -9.06
CA GLN A 90 8.70 5.37 -10.23
C GLN A 90 8.08 4.03 -10.67
N PRO A 91 7.61 3.91 -11.92
CA PRO A 91 7.03 2.67 -12.41
C PRO A 91 8.08 1.55 -12.43
N ALA A 92 7.73 0.39 -11.87
CA ALA A 92 8.57 -0.80 -11.93
C ALA A 92 7.75 -2.09 -11.90
N ASP A 93 8.34 -3.16 -12.44
CA ASP A 93 7.70 -4.48 -12.46
C ASP A 93 7.64 -5.12 -11.07
N THR A 94 8.57 -4.81 -10.17
CA THR A 94 8.46 -5.26 -8.77
C THR A 94 8.66 -4.09 -7.82
N VAL A 95 7.67 -3.84 -6.97
CA VAL A 95 7.71 -2.78 -5.96
C VAL A 95 7.29 -3.35 -4.61
N GLU A 96 8.02 -2.97 -3.57
CA GLU A 96 7.65 -3.19 -2.19
C GLU A 96 7.25 -1.85 -1.55
N LEU A 97 6.05 -1.82 -0.96
CA LEU A 97 5.58 -0.75 -0.07
C LEU A 97 5.80 -1.20 1.37
N ALA A 98 6.43 -0.36 2.18
CA ALA A 98 6.56 -0.56 3.61
C ALA A 98 5.98 0.61 4.39
N TYR A 99 5.36 0.34 5.54
CA TYR A 99 4.89 1.36 6.48
C TYR A 99 4.68 0.77 7.87
N GLN A 100 4.72 1.62 8.89
CA GLN A 100 4.22 1.28 10.22
C GLN A 100 2.76 1.71 10.35
N VAL A 101 1.92 0.88 10.96
CA VAL A 101 0.54 1.24 11.31
C VAL A 101 0.24 0.94 12.78
N THR A 102 -0.46 1.86 13.45
CA THR A 102 -0.97 1.69 14.81
C THR A 102 -2.49 1.87 14.80
N PHE A 103 -3.23 0.92 15.36
CA PHE A 103 -4.67 1.08 15.61
C PHE A 103 -4.88 1.73 16.99
N SER A 104 -5.83 2.66 17.13
CA SER A 104 -6.10 3.29 18.42
C SER A 104 -6.50 2.26 19.50
N LYS A 105 -6.29 2.57 20.79
CA LYS A 105 -6.63 1.65 21.90
C LYS A 105 -8.12 1.26 21.92
N ASN A 106 -8.97 2.12 21.37
CA ASN A 106 -10.41 1.95 21.29
C ASN A 106 -10.89 1.62 19.86
N PHE A 107 -10.00 1.15 18.98
CA PHE A 107 -10.33 0.89 17.58
C PHE A 107 -11.52 -0.06 17.44
N ASP A 108 -12.50 0.26 16.59
CA ASP A 108 -13.71 -0.54 16.45
C ASP A 108 -13.63 -1.44 15.21
N TRP A 109 -13.24 -2.71 15.34
CA TRP A 109 -13.01 -3.57 14.17
C TRP A 109 -14.21 -3.68 13.19
N VAL A 110 -15.44 -3.62 13.72
CA VAL A 110 -16.71 -3.82 12.99
C VAL A 110 -16.59 -4.99 12.00
N LYS A 111 -16.79 -4.75 10.71
CA LYS A 111 -16.68 -5.75 9.64
C LYS A 111 -15.38 -5.62 8.85
N GLY A 112 -14.67 -4.51 9.02
CA GLY A 112 -13.42 -4.23 8.34
C GLY A 112 -13.36 -2.91 7.59
N GLY A 113 -12.18 -2.65 7.05
CA GLY A 113 -11.87 -1.47 6.26
C GLY A 113 -10.51 -1.62 5.58
N LYS A 114 -10.12 -0.61 4.82
CA LYS A 114 -9.00 -0.68 3.87
C LYS A 114 -7.75 -0.12 4.52
N LEU A 115 -6.60 -0.65 4.17
CA LEU A 115 -5.28 -0.11 4.50
C LEU A 115 -4.52 0.20 3.20
N PRO A 116 -3.49 1.06 3.25
CA PRO A 116 -2.71 1.43 2.09
C PRO A 116 -2.16 0.24 1.31
N GLY A 117 -1.97 0.43 0.00
CA GLY A 117 -1.51 -0.62 -0.90
C GLY A 117 -0.80 -0.09 -2.13
N LEU A 118 -0.59 -0.97 -3.11
CA LEU A 118 0.01 -0.67 -4.41
C LEU A 118 -1.03 -0.80 -5.51
N CYS A 119 -0.90 0.02 -6.56
CA CYS A 119 -1.69 -0.12 -7.78
C CYS A 119 -0.85 0.28 -9.00
N GLY A 120 -1.44 0.05 -10.17
CA GLY A 120 -0.87 0.51 -11.43
C GLY A 120 -1.80 0.31 -12.60
N GLY A 121 -1.48 0.95 -13.72
CA GLY A 121 -2.30 0.98 -14.92
C GLY A 121 -3.06 2.30 -15.11
N PRO A 122 -3.67 2.49 -16.28
CA PRO A 122 -4.29 3.76 -16.65
C PRO A 122 -5.46 4.17 -15.73
N GLU A 123 -6.12 3.21 -15.07
CA GLU A 123 -7.25 3.46 -14.19
C GLU A 123 -6.93 3.17 -12.72
N SER A 124 -7.68 3.80 -11.82
CA SER A 124 -7.72 3.44 -10.39
C SER A 124 -8.69 2.27 -10.17
N VAL A 125 -8.25 1.04 -10.45
CA VAL A 125 -9.08 -0.18 -10.36
C VAL A 125 -9.43 -0.51 -8.91
N THR A 126 -10.62 -0.10 -8.48
CA THR A 126 -11.19 -0.38 -7.14
C THR A 126 -12.72 -0.39 -7.19
N GLY A 127 -13.37 -0.76 -6.08
CA GLY A 127 -14.83 -0.67 -5.95
C GLY A 127 -15.53 -1.60 -6.92
N GLY A 128 -16.46 -1.07 -7.73
CA GLY A 128 -17.15 -1.86 -8.75
C GLY A 128 -16.38 -2.04 -10.06
N ASN A 129 -15.21 -1.39 -10.21
CA ASN A 129 -14.41 -1.45 -11.42
C ASN A 129 -13.48 -2.67 -11.37
N ARG A 130 -13.70 -3.65 -12.24
CA ARG A 130 -12.93 -4.90 -12.28
C ARG A 130 -11.63 -4.70 -13.08
N ALA A 131 -10.57 -5.38 -12.67
CA ALA A 131 -9.38 -5.50 -13.49
C ALA A 131 -9.69 -6.39 -14.71
N ASN A 132 -9.29 -5.95 -15.90
CA ASN A 132 -9.40 -6.73 -17.15
C ASN A 132 -8.02 -7.07 -17.75
N GLY A 133 -6.93 -6.63 -17.13
CA GLY A 133 -5.55 -6.87 -17.57
C GLY A 133 -4.97 -5.78 -18.47
N THR A 134 -5.77 -4.79 -18.90
CA THR A 134 -5.31 -3.60 -19.64
C THR A 134 -5.59 -2.30 -18.89
N ASN A 135 -6.64 -2.26 -18.07
CA ASN A 135 -7.05 -1.06 -17.34
C ASN A 135 -6.29 -0.82 -16.03
N GLY A 136 -5.72 -1.87 -15.45
CA GLY A 136 -4.88 -1.79 -14.25
C GLY A 136 -5.19 -2.85 -13.21
N PHE A 137 -4.65 -2.66 -12.01
CA PHE A 137 -4.82 -3.55 -10.86
C PHE A 137 -4.74 -2.75 -9.55
N SER A 138 -5.16 -3.37 -8.44
CA SER A 138 -4.81 -2.86 -7.11
C SER A 138 -4.63 -4.00 -6.11
N ALA A 139 -3.64 -3.86 -5.23
CA ALA A 139 -3.39 -4.74 -4.11
C ALA A 139 -3.35 -3.90 -2.83
N ARG A 140 -4.41 -3.98 -2.02
CA ARG A 140 -4.50 -3.31 -0.72
C ARG A 140 -4.56 -4.35 0.39
N LEU A 141 -4.39 -3.90 1.63
CA LEU A 141 -4.72 -4.73 2.79
C LEU A 141 -6.07 -4.31 3.36
N MET A 142 -6.68 -5.20 4.14
CA MET A 142 -7.85 -4.89 4.93
C MET A 142 -7.67 -5.40 6.36
N TRP A 143 -8.17 -4.62 7.32
CA TRP A 143 -8.58 -5.22 8.60
C TRP A 143 -10.00 -5.78 8.46
N ARG A 144 -10.33 -6.71 9.32
CA ARG A 144 -11.64 -7.38 9.43
C ARG A 144 -12.08 -7.42 10.88
N ALA A 145 -13.26 -7.99 11.11
CA ALA A 145 -13.77 -8.29 12.44
C ALA A 145 -12.70 -8.97 13.31
N ASP A 146 -12.74 -8.65 14.60
CA ASP A 146 -11.84 -9.18 15.64
C ASP A 146 -10.36 -8.93 15.42
N GLY A 147 -9.98 -8.00 14.52
CA GLY A 147 -8.58 -7.70 14.19
C GLY A 147 -7.98 -8.62 13.13
N ARG A 148 -8.77 -9.46 12.45
CA ARG A 148 -8.26 -10.28 11.33
C ARG A 148 -7.71 -9.39 10.20
N GLY A 149 -6.75 -9.91 9.45
CA GLY A 149 -6.16 -9.25 8.29
C GLY A 149 -6.36 -10.05 7.01
N GLU A 150 -6.38 -9.36 5.87
CA GLU A 150 -6.35 -9.98 4.55
C GLU A 150 -5.72 -9.05 3.52
N ALA A 151 -5.18 -9.61 2.43
CA ALA A 151 -4.97 -8.86 1.21
C ALA A 151 -6.28 -8.83 0.40
N TYR A 152 -6.58 -7.67 -0.19
CA TYR A 152 -7.79 -7.41 -0.96
C TYR A 152 -7.41 -6.86 -2.34
N VAL A 153 -7.62 -7.68 -3.36
CA VAL A 153 -6.84 -7.61 -4.60
C VAL A 153 -7.74 -7.60 -5.83
N TYR A 154 -7.54 -6.63 -6.71
CA TYR A 154 -8.11 -6.59 -8.06
C TYR A 154 -7.05 -7.07 -9.03
N HIS A 155 -7.35 -8.14 -9.76
CA HIS A 155 -6.47 -8.74 -10.77
C HIS A 155 -7.33 -9.30 -11.90
N MET A 156 -6.75 -9.52 -13.09
CA MET A 156 -7.52 -9.71 -14.33
C MET A 156 -8.44 -10.95 -14.35
N HIS A 157 -8.24 -11.88 -13.40
CA HIS A 157 -9.04 -13.09 -13.25
C HIS A 157 -9.71 -13.20 -11.87
N GLN A 158 -9.93 -12.07 -11.17
CA GLN A 158 -10.68 -12.09 -9.92
C GLN A 158 -12.05 -12.78 -10.13
N PRO A 159 -12.48 -13.68 -9.23
CA PRO A 159 -13.72 -14.43 -9.44
C PRO A 159 -14.95 -13.51 -9.39
N GLU A 160 -14.93 -12.56 -8.46
CA GLU A 160 -16.08 -11.72 -8.11
C GLU A 160 -15.93 -10.28 -8.60
N LYS A 161 -17.06 -9.54 -8.63
CA LYS A 161 -17.09 -8.12 -9.04
C LYS A 161 -16.14 -7.25 -8.22
N TYR A 162 -15.98 -7.59 -6.96
CA TYR A 162 -15.14 -6.90 -5.99
C TYR A 162 -13.81 -7.65 -5.83
N GLY A 163 -12.82 -7.02 -5.20
CA GLY A 163 -11.49 -7.61 -5.02
C GLY A 163 -11.52 -9.00 -4.39
N GLU A 164 -10.65 -9.89 -4.88
CA GLU A 164 -10.41 -11.20 -4.30
C GLU A 164 -9.75 -11.05 -2.92
N ARG A 165 -10.09 -11.97 -2.01
CA ARG A 165 -9.67 -11.92 -0.61
C ARG A 165 -8.67 -13.04 -0.35
N PHE A 166 -7.47 -12.67 0.07
CA PHE A 166 -6.48 -13.61 0.57
C PHE A 166 -6.32 -13.40 2.08
N PRO A 167 -6.94 -14.25 2.93
CA PRO A 167 -6.87 -14.08 4.37
C PRO A 167 -5.46 -14.34 4.90
N PHE A 168 -5.04 -13.55 5.89
CA PHE A 168 -3.83 -13.84 6.68
C PHE A 168 -4.03 -15.13 7.48
N PRO A 169 -2.98 -15.71 8.08
CA PRO A 169 -3.10 -16.89 8.93
C PRO A 169 -4.17 -16.73 10.00
N SER A 170 -4.92 -17.80 10.29
CA SER A 170 -6.10 -17.76 11.16
C SER A 170 -5.81 -17.34 12.60
N ASP A 171 -4.55 -17.45 13.04
CA ASP A 171 -4.03 -17.03 14.34
C ASP A 171 -3.56 -15.56 14.36
N PHE A 172 -3.41 -14.90 13.21
CA PHE A 172 -3.00 -13.51 13.15
C PHE A 172 -4.13 -12.57 13.55
N ARG A 173 -3.83 -11.57 14.40
CA ARG A 173 -4.71 -10.45 14.72
C ARG A 173 -3.91 -9.15 14.85
N PHE A 174 -4.37 -8.10 14.20
CA PHE A 174 -4.02 -6.73 14.59
C PHE A 174 -4.53 -6.46 16.00
N GLN A 175 -3.71 -5.80 16.82
CA GLN A 175 -4.03 -5.50 18.21
C GLN A 175 -4.30 -4.01 18.39
N GLN A 176 -5.30 -3.67 19.18
CA GLN A 176 -5.60 -2.29 19.55
C GLN A 176 -4.43 -1.69 20.34
N GLY A 177 -4.04 -0.46 20.00
CA GLY A 177 -2.96 0.25 20.68
C GLY A 177 -1.55 -0.25 20.39
N GLN A 178 -1.38 -1.27 19.52
CA GLN A 178 -0.07 -1.78 19.13
C GLN A 178 0.27 -1.38 17.69
N SER A 179 1.55 -1.09 17.48
CA SER A 179 2.10 -0.82 16.16
C SER A 179 2.58 -2.12 15.51
N VAL A 180 2.42 -2.23 14.20
CA VAL A 180 3.03 -3.28 13.39
C VAL A 180 3.74 -2.67 12.19
N LEU A 181 4.79 -3.33 11.73
CA LEU A 181 5.43 -3.04 10.45
C LEU A 181 4.72 -3.84 9.35
N VAL A 182 4.40 -3.21 8.24
CA VAL A 182 3.82 -3.85 7.06
C VAL A 182 4.83 -3.77 5.93
N ARG A 183 5.02 -4.89 5.21
CA ARG A 183 5.64 -4.92 3.88
C ARG A 183 4.68 -5.61 2.92
N LEU A 184 4.37 -4.95 1.81
CA LEU A 184 3.52 -5.45 0.73
C LEU A 184 4.35 -5.38 -0.56
N ARG A 185 4.61 -6.52 -1.19
CA ARG A 185 5.34 -6.59 -2.46
C ARG A 185 4.44 -7.11 -3.56
N VAL A 186 4.43 -6.40 -4.69
CA VAL A 186 3.77 -6.83 -5.93
C VAL A 186 4.85 -7.01 -7.00
N GLY A 187 4.86 -8.16 -7.64
CA GLY A 187 5.63 -8.44 -8.85
C GLY A 187 4.69 -8.66 -10.04
N MET A 188 4.88 -7.89 -11.10
CA MET A 188 4.08 -7.99 -12.32
C MET A 188 4.35 -9.31 -13.03
N ASN A 189 3.32 -9.91 -13.61
CA ASN A 189 3.49 -11.09 -14.45
C ASN A 189 4.05 -10.71 -15.83
N THR A 190 4.70 -11.67 -16.48
CA THR A 190 4.91 -11.64 -17.92
C THR A 190 3.56 -11.80 -18.62
N PRO A 191 3.21 -10.96 -19.62
CA PRO A 191 2.03 -11.17 -20.44
C PRO A 191 1.89 -12.62 -20.92
N GLY A 192 0.70 -13.20 -20.73
CA GLY A 192 0.41 -14.60 -21.08
C GLY A 192 0.84 -15.64 -20.05
N ARG A 193 1.64 -15.30 -19.03
CA ARG A 193 2.11 -16.22 -17.98
C ARG A 193 1.48 -15.92 -16.62
N ALA A 194 1.39 -16.95 -15.79
CA ALA A 194 0.93 -16.87 -14.40
C ALA A 194 2.15 -16.85 -13.46
N ASP A 195 3.01 -15.86 -13.60
CA ASP A 195 4.30 -15.73 -12.90
C ASP A 195 4.40 -14.43 -12.09
N GLY A 196 3.29 -13.70 -11.90
CA GLY A 196 3.25 -12.54 -11.02
C GLY A 196 3.17 -12.94 -9.55
N SER A 197 3.61 -12.04 -8.67
CA SER A 197 3.66 -12.30 -7.23
C SER A 197 2.90 -11.27 -6.38
N LEU A 198 2.41 -11.75 -5.25
CA LEU A 198 1.92 -10.93 -4.14
C LEU A 198 2.47 -11.53 -2.84
N ASP A 199 3.26 -10.74 -2.13
CA ASP A 199 3.76 -11.12 -0.81
C ASP A 199 3.41 -10.05 0.23
N VAL A 200 3.04 -10.50 1.42
CA VAL A 200 2.76 -9.61 2.56
C VAL A 200 3.47 -10.13 3.79
N TRP A 201 4.25 -9.27 4.44
CA TRP A 201 4.87 -9.55 5.73
C TRP A 201 4.37 -8.58 6.79
N ILE A 202 4.15 -9.11 7.99
CA ILE A 202 3.87 -8.31 9.18
C ILE A 202 5.03 -8.46 10.16
N GLY A 203 5.62 -7.34 10.54
CA GLY A 203 6.76 -7.27 11.44
C GLY A 203 6.40 -6.68 12.79
N ASP A 204 7.12 -7.12 13.81
CA ASP A 204 7.09 -6.53 15.14
C ASP A 204 8.03 -5.31 15.20
N VAL A 205 7.52 -4.19 15.71
CA VAL A 205 8.28 -2.91 15.75
C VAL A 205 9.50 -2.98 16.67
N SER A 206 9.45 -3.81 17.72
CA SER A 206 10.54 -3.89 18.70
C SER A 206 11.68 -4.80 18.24
N THR A 207 11.34 -5.94 17.63
CA THR A 207 12.30 -6.98 17.24
C THR A 207 12.66 -6.93 15.76
N HIS A 208 11.89 -6.21 14.94
CA HIS A 208 12.01 -6.19 13.48
C HIS A 208 11.92 -7.58 12.82
N LYS A 209 11.39 -8.59 13.54
CA LYS A 209 11.11 -9.91 12.99
C LYS A 209 9.83 -9.86 12.18
N PHE A 210 9.89 -10.35 10.95
CA PHE A 210 8.75 -10.40 10.02
C PHE A 210 8.20 -11.82 9.87
N ARG A 211 6.88 -11.94 9.92
CA ARG A 211 6.13 -13.14 9.53
C ARG A 211 5.58 -12.96 8.11
N HIS A 212 5.84 -13.90 7.22
CA HIS A 212 5.23 -13.95 5.88
C HIS A 212 3.79 -14.43 6.02
N VAL A 213 2.81 -13.55 5.78
CA VAL A 213 1.38 -13.83 6.01
C VAL A 213 0.60 -14.12 4.73
N ILE A 214 1.08 -13.64 3.58
CA ILE A 214 0.52 -13.95 2.25
C ILE A 214 1.70 -14.22 1.32
N SER A 215 1.65 -15.33 0.58
CA SER A 215 2.55 -15.59 -0.53
C SER A 215 1.75 -16.17 -1.70
N ARG A 216 1.80 -15.49 -2.83
CA ARG A 216 1.19 -15.91 -4.10
C ARG A 216 2.22 -15.73 -5.20
N SER A 217 2.43 -16.75 -6.01
CA SER A 217 3.42 -16.76 -7.10
C SER A 217 2.81 -17.00 -8.49
N SER A 218 1.49 -17.09 -8.57
CA SER A 218 0.75 -17.36 -9.80
C SER A 218 -0.25 -16.26 -10.15
N MET A 219 0.03 -15.03 -9.73
CA MET A 219 -0.83 -13.87 -9.99
C MET A 219 -0.77 -13.48 -11.46
N LYS A 220 -1.89 -12.99 -11.99
CA LYS A 220 -2.02 -12.40 -13.32
C LYS A 220 -2.60 -11.00 -13.19
N TRP A 221 -1.74 -10.01 -13.30
CA TRP A 221 -2.04 -8.59 -13.14
C TRP A 221 -2.36 -7.92 -14.48
N ARG A 222 -1.57 -8.25 -15.51
CA ARG A 222 -1.58 -7.56 -16.82
C ARG A 222 -1.55 -8.52 -18.00
N GLN A 223 -2.13 -8.07 -19.12
CA GLN A 223 -2.07 -8.70 -20.44
C GLN A 223 -1.08 -8.01 -21.38
N THR A 224 -0.63 -6.80 -21.07
CA THR A 224 0.33 -6.03 -21.88
C THR A 224 1.53 -5.62 -21.02
N ARG A 225 2.59 -5.08 -21.61
CA ARG A 225 3.72 -4.45 -20.86
C ARG A 225 3.56 -2.93 -20.71
N GLU A 226 2.42 -2.37 -21.07
CA GLU A 226 2.19 -0.92 -21.12
C GLU A 226 2.04 -0.29 -19.74
N PHE A 227 1.79 -1.10 -18.71
CA PHE A 227 1.79 -0.66 -17.32
C PHE A 227 2.50 -1.64 -16.39
N SER A 228 2.97 -1.10 -15.28
CA SER A 228 3.61 -1.82 -14.18
C SER A 228 2.99 -1.37 -12.85
N VAL A 229 3.62 -1.69 -11.71
CA VAL A 229 3.29 -0.97 -10.47
C VAL A 229 3.76 0.46 -10.64
N ASP A 230 2.89 1.45 -10.42
CA ASP A 230 3.21 2.86 -10.68
C ASP A 230 2.76 3.81 -9.56
N SER A 231 2.02 3.31 -8.56
CA SER A 231 1.44 4.16 -7.53
C SER A 231 1.30 3.47 -6.18
N ILE A 232 1.43 4.26 -5.12
CA ILE A 232 0.87 3.95 -3.79
C ILE A 232 -0.62 4.32 -3.84
N LEU A 233 -1.48 3.36 -3.52
CA LEU A 233 -2.89 3.61 -3.27
C LEU A 233 -3.10 3.85 -1.77
N PHE A 234 -2.91 5.10 -1.35
CA PHE A 234 -3.00 5.49 0.05
C PHE A 234 -4.46 5.68 0.42
N GLN A 235 -5.11 4.60 0.81
CA GLN A 235 -6.52 4.59 1.20
C GLN A 235 -6.68 3.91 2.55
N THR A 236 -7.40 4.57 3.46
CA THR A 236 -7.81 3.94 4.71
C THR A 236 -9.14 4.46 5.19
N PHE A 237 -10.10 3.55 5.32
CA PHE A 237 -11.49 3.84 5.63
C PHE A 237 -12.26 2.57 5.99
N TYR A 238 -13.29 2.70 6.82
CA TYR A 238 -14.27 1.63 7.03
C TYR A 238 -15.10 1.42 5.77
N GLY A 239 -15.35 0.17 5.37
CA GLY A 239 -16.31 0.01 4.30
C GLY A 239 -16.57 -1.39 3.79
N GLY A 240 -17.75 -1.47 3.21
CA GLY A 240 -18.30 -2.48 2.34
C GLY A 240 -19.41 -1.78 1.57
N SER A 241 -20.59 -2.38 1.50
CA SER A 241 -21.71 -1.83 0.72
C SER A 241 -22.71 -0.99 1.50
N ASN A 242 -22.64 -0.90 2.84
CA ASN A 242 -23.62 -0.18 3.64
C ASN A 242 -23.09 0.27 5.02
N LYS A 243 -23.89 1.04 5.75
CA LYS A 243 -23.55 1.64 7.05
C LYS A 243 -23.28 0.64 8.18
N SER A 244 -23.64 -0.64 8.05
CA SER A 244 -23.27 -1.67 9.04
C SER A 244 -21.75 -1.95 9.11
N TRP A 245 -20.97 -1.33 8.21
CA TRP A 245 -19.52 -1.34 8.20
C TRP A 245 -18.90 -0.17 8.95
N ALA A 246 -19.68 0.88 9.25
CA ALA A 246 -19.17 2.10 9.84
C ALA A 246 -18.72 1.90 11.30
N PRO A 247 -17.69 2.62 11.77
CA PRO A 247 -17.30 2.58 13.16
C PRO A 247 -18.41 3.17 14.02
N ARG A 248 -18.64 2.58 15.19
CA ARG A 248 -19.69 3.00 16.13
C ARG A 248 -19.19 3.98 17.18
N ARG A 249 -17.87 4.23 17.21
CA ARG A 249 -17.20 5.11 18.15
C ARG A 249 -15.99 5.78 17.49
N PRO A 250 -15.56 6.96 17.96
CA PRO A 250 -14.38 7.63 17.44
C PRO A 250 -13.16 6.71 17.55
N CYS A 251 -12.47 6.49 16.45
CA CYS A 251 -11.23 5.73 16.41
C CYS A 251 -10.34 6.25 15.29
N PHE A 252 -9.07 5.87 15.32
CA PHE A 252 -8.08 6.33 14.34
C PHE A 252 -7.00 5.30 14.10
N THR A 253 -6.26 5.49 13.02
CA THR A 253 -4.98 4.83 12.77
C THR A 253 -3.86 5.86 12.67
N LEU A 254 -2.66 5.49 13.10
CA LEU A 254 -1.44 6.23 12.83
C LEU A 254 -0.62 5.53 11.75
N PHE A 255 -0.07 6.28 10.81
CA PHE A 255 0.87 5.80 9.79
C PHE A 255 2.19 6.57 9.87
N SER A 256 3.30 5.83 9.90
CA SER A 256 4.66 6.39 9.85
C SER A 256 5.56 5.50 9.01
N ASP A 257 6.80 5.94 8.78
CA ASP A 257 7.85 5.13 8.14
C ASP A 257 7.45 4.57 6.77
N ILE A 258 6.68 5.36 6.01
CA ILE A 258 6.19 4.99 4.69
C ILE A 258 7.35 5.07 3.70
N SER A 259 7.55 3.99 2.95
CA SER A 259 8.57 3.94 1.91
C SER A 259 8.20 2.97 0.79
N THR A 260 8.78 3.21 -0.38
CA THR A 260 8.75 2.28 -1.50
C THR A 260 10.16 1.87 -1.89
N GLN A 261 10.29 0.66 -2.42
CA GLN A 261 11.54 0.16 -2.96
C GLN A 261 11.25 -0.62 -4.24
N VAL A 262 11.91 -0.23 -5.34
CA VAL A 262 11.95 -1.05 -6.55
C VAL A 262 12.81 -2.28 -6.26
N LYS A 263 12.29 -3.46 -6.55
CA LYS A 263 13.00 -4.74 -6.37
C LYS A 263 13.43 -5.30 -7.72
N SER A 264 14.49 -6.09 -7.71
CA SER A 264 14.91 -6.82 -8.89
C SER A 264 13.87 -7.90 -9.14
N SER A 265 13.58 -8.18 -10.40
CA SER A 265 12.93 -9.43 -10.74
C SER A 265 13.90 -10.55 -10.33
N ASP A 266 13.50 -11.35 -9.34
CA ASP A 266 14.22 -12.58 -8.95
C ASP A 266 14.19 -13.60 -10.10
#